data_AF-A0A0F8VNA3-F1
#
_entry.id   AF-A0A0F8VNA3-F1
#
_cell.length_a   1.000
_cell.length_b   1.000
_cell.length_c   1.000
_cell.angle_alpha   90.00
_cell.angle_beta   90.00
_cell.angle_gamma   90.00
#
_symmetry.space_group_name_H-M   'P 1'
#
loop_
_entity.id
_entity.type
_entity.pdbx_description
1 polymer ?
#
loop_
_entity_poly.entity_id
_entity_poly.type
_entity_poly.pdbx_seq_one_letter_code
_entity_poly.pdbx_strand_id
1 'polypeptide(L)'
;MENETLLELSSPAQADFTSPTLFSAFHPELALLFILPLTLFLAHSIRKDYHAFLALGPGGTPSTPAGYLRICLLRLVTIRDPFAPPSLPSVLHPQQGFLQRNALSIRRGPRPKVVGIAPQRQVTQKPGAAMYDALSAEIHRLARQHPEALYTATSCFEKHSTGIFCRLSNPTMSTNPCNSETCKQPRPSQNLNLRVTCNGEVCHSHPSDGSSILPSTRQT
;
A
#
# COMPACT_ATOMS: atom_id res chain seq x y z
N MET A 1 -20.20 -108.96 12.90
CA MET A 1 -19.79 -108.02 13.96
C MET A 1 -19.53 -106.73 13.23
N GLU A 2 -20.54 -105.87 13.29
CA GLU A 2 -20.53 -104.51 12.77
C GLU A 2 -19.30 -103.75 13.32
N ASN A 3 -18.82 -102.69 12.66
CA ASN A 3 -19.34 -101.35 12.91
C ASN A 3 -19.05 -100.42 11.71
N GLU A 4 -20.14 -99.96 11.11
CA GLU A 4 -20.27 -98.71 10.37
C GLU A 4 -19.83 -97.51 11.23
N THR A 5 -19.07 -96.53 10.70
CA THR A 5 -19.39 -95.10 10.95
C THR A 5 -18.65 -94.13 10.00
N LEU A 6 -19.46 -93.55 9.11
CA LEU A 6 -19.48 -92.18 8.58
C LEU A 6 -18.20 -91.35 8.35
N LEU A 7 -18.08 -90.99 7.07
CA LEU A 7 -17.57 -89.75 6.49
C LEU A 7 -17.97 -88.50 7.30
N GLU A 8 -17.01 -87.80 7.90
CA GLU A 8 -17.14 -86.38 8.23
C GLU A 8 -16.31 -85.52 7.27
N LEU A 9 -17.03 -84.80 6.42
CA LEU A 9 -16.53 -83.79 5.51
C LEU A 9 -16.12 -82.57 6.35
N SER A 10 -14.83 -82.47 6.67
CA SER A 10 -14.26 -81.30 7.36
C SER A 10 -14.38 -80.06 6.46
N SER A 11 -15.30 -79.17 6.84
CA SER A 11 -15.51 -77.85 6.28
C SER A 11 -14.23 -77.00 6.34
N PRO A 12 -13.84 -76.26 5.28
CA PRO A 12 -12.71 -75.36 5.38
C PRO A 12 -13.09 -74.25 6.38
N ALA A 13 -12.28 -74.13 7.42
CA ALA A 13 -12.35 -73.07 8.40
C ALA A 13 -12.61 -71.73 7.67
N GLN A 14 -13.72 -71.08 8.03
CA GLN A 14 -13.93 -69.68 7.69
C GLN A 14 -12.71 -68.91 8.19
N ALA A 15 -11.86 -68.51 7.26
CA ALA A 15 -10.86 -67.50 7.51
C ALA A 15 -11.62 -66.21 7.78
N ASP A 16 -11.83 -65.89 9.06
CA ASP A 16 -12.26 -64.59 9.52
C ASP A 16 -11.21 -63.57 9.07
N PHE A 17 -11.41 -63.04 7.86
CA PHE A 17 -10.66 -61.91 7.33
C PHE A 17 -11.11 -60.65 8.07
N THR A 18 -10.76 -60.55 9.35
CA THR A 18 -10.89 -59.35 10.15
C THR A 18 -9.76 -58.40 9.78
N SER A 19 -9.88 -57.74 8.63
CA SER A 19 -9.21 -56.47 8.39
C SER A 19 -10.08 -55.33 8.90
N PRO A 20 -9.87 -54.86 10.14
CA PRO A 20 -10.01 -53.43 10.39
C PRO A 20 -8.96 -52.92 11.38
N THR A 21 -7.67 -53.19 11.20
CA THR A 21 -6.62 -52.59 12.05
C THR A 21 -5.64 -51.69 11.32
N LEU A 22 -5.69 -51.63 9.98
CA LEU A 22 -4.79 -50.77 9.22
C LEU A 22 -5.06 -49.25 9.35
N PHE A 23 -6.12 -48.83 10.05
CA PHE A 23 -6.42 -47.42 10.31
C PHE A 23 -6.37 -47.00 11.79
N SER A 24 -6.01 -47.89 12.72
CA SER A 24 -6.06 -47.60 14.16
C SER A 24 -4.69 -47.43 14.81
N ALA A 25 -3.84 -46.59 14.22
CA ALA A 25 -2.63 -46.11 14.88
C ALA A 25 -2.37 -44.63 14.52
N PHE A 26 -3.36 -43.77 14.70
CA PHE A 26 -3.05 -42.36 14.93
C PHE A 26 -2.31 -42.28 16.25
N HIS A 27 -0.97 -42.34 16.22
CA HIS A 27 -0.14 -42.10 17.39
C HIS A 27 -0.23 -40.61 17.74
N PRO A 28 -1.01 -40.22 18.77
CA PRO A 28 -1.22 -38.82 19.10
C PRO A 28 0.11 -38.13 19.46
N GLU A 29 1.08 -38.90 19.98
CA GLU A 29 2.44 -38.45 20.28
C GLU A 29 3.22 -38.00 19.03
N LEU A 30 3.14 -38.76 17.93
CA LEU A 30 3.79 -38.38 16.66
C LEU A 30 3.09 -37.17 16.05
N ALA A 31 1.75 -37.13 16.10
CA ALA A 31 0.99 -35.97 15.65
C ALA A 31 1.37 -34.71 16.46
N LEU A 32 1.49 -34.82 17.78
CA LEU A 32 1.90 -33.72 18.65
C LEU A 32 3.31 -33.23 18.32
N LEU A 33 4.26 -34.14 18.07
CA LEU A 33 5.64 -33.82 17.70
C LEU A 33 5.74 -32.99 16.41
N PHE A 34 4.82 -33.16 15.45
CA PHE A 34 4.78 -32.38 14.21
C PHE A 34 3.88 -31.14 14.27
N ILE A 35 2.71 -31.25 14.91
CA ILE A 35 1.73 -30.15 14.99
C ILE A 35 2.22 -29.04 15.92
N LEU A 36 2.85 -29.38 17.06
CA LEU A 36 3.35 -28.37 18.00
C LEU A 36 4.40 -27.44 17.37
N PRO A 37 5.52 -27.90 16.78
CA PRO A 37 6.48 -27.00 16.17
C PRO A 37 5.89 -26.25 14.97
N LEU A 38 5.00 -26.88 14.18
CA LEU A 38 4.33 -26.22 13.06
C LEU A 38 3.43 -25.07 13.53
N THR A 39 2.63 -25.29 14.57
CA THR A 39 1.75 -24.26 15.15
C THR A 39 2.55 -23.13 15.79
N LEU A 40 3.64 -23.43 16.51
CA LEU A 40 4.55 -22.43 17.06
C LEU A 40 5.23 -21.61 15.96
N PHE A 41 5.70 -22.27 14.90
CA PHE A 41 6.31 -21.61 13.74
C PHE A 41 5.31 -20.69 13.03
N LEU A 42 4.07 -21.15 12.82
CA LEU A 42 3.03 -20.38 12.17
C LEU A 42 2.59 -19.20 13.05
N ALA A 43 2.42 -19.40 14.35
CA ALA A 43 2.10 -18.34 15.30
C ALA A 43 3.21 -17.28 15.35
N HIS A 44 4.48 -17.70 15.38
CA HIS A 44 5.62 -16.77 15.31
C HIS A 44 5.62 -15.97 14.01
N SER A 45 5.38 -16.64 12.88
CA SER A 45 5.36 -16.01 11.55
C SER A 45 4.22 -15.01 11.41
N ILE A 46 2.99 -15.38 11.82
CA ILE A 46 1.83 -14.49 11.83
C ILE A 46 2.06 -13.30 12.75
N ARG A 47 2.59 -13.52 13.95
CA ARG A 47 2.90 -12.43 14.89
C ARG A 47 3.91 -11.46 14.28
N LYS A 48 5.00 -11.98 13.72
CA LYS A 48 6.03 -11.18 13.06
C LYS A 48 5.44 -10.37 11.90
N ASP A 49 4.64 -10.99 11.04
CA ASP A 49 4.05 -10.34 9.89
C ASP A 49 2.95 -9.33 10.27
N TYR A 50 2.17 -9.61 11.31
CA TYR A 50 1.22 -8.65 11.87
C TYR A 50 1.94 -7.42 12.43
N HIS A 51 3.04 -7.58 13.17
CA HIS A 51 3.85 -6.44 13.59
C HIS A 51 4.47 -5.69 12.41
N ALA A 52 4.88 -6.38 11.35
CA ALA A 52 5.34 -5.72 10.14
C ALA A 52 4.21 -4.90 9.48
N PHE A 53 2.97 -5.40 9.46
CA PHE A 53 1.79 -4.66 9.02
C PHE A 53 1.54 -3.41 9.89
N LEU A 54 1.60 -3.55 11.22
CA LEU A 54 1.47 -2.42 12.14
C LEU A 54 2.59 -1.38 11.97
N ALA A 55 3.82 -1.82 11.69
CA ALA A 55 4.95 -0.94 11.46
C ALA A 55 4.83 -0.11 10.17
N LEU A 56 3.94 -0.49 9.25
CA LEU A 56 3.54 0.37 8.14
C LEU A 56 2.71 1.57 8.64
N GLY A 57 2.22 1.58 9.88
CA GLY A 57 1.35 2.64 10.38
C GLY A 57 -0.03 2.65 9.70
N PRO A 58 -0.86 3.65 10.00
CA PRO A 58 -2.22 3.74 9.50
C PRO A 58 -2.23 4.13 8.02
N GLY A 59 -3.37 3.85 7.40
CA GLY A 59 -3.67 4.14 6.01
C GLY A 59 -5.11 3.74 5.71
N GLY A 60 -5.41 3.41 4.46
CA GLY A 60 -6.75 3.00 4.06
C GLY A 60 -7.26 1.70 4.73
N THR A 61 -6.36 0.85 5.22
CA THR A 61 -6.72 -0.36 5.98
C THR A 61 -6.51 -0.14 7.47
N PRO A 62 -7.53 -0.37 8.33
CA PRO A 62 -7.39 -0.22 9.77
C PRO A 62 -6.29 -1.11 10.35
N SER A 63 -5.50 -0.58 11.29
CA SER A 63 -4.43 -1.30 12.00
C SER A 63 -4.98 -2.26 13.07
N THR A 64 -5.98 -3.08 12.70
CA THR A 64 -6.63 -4.07 13.56
C THR A 64 -6.40 -5.49 12.99
N PRO A 65 -6.62 -6.56 13.79
CA PRO A 65 -6.52 -7.93 13.28
C PRO A 65 -7.46 -8.20 12.10
N ALA A 66 -8.66 -7.61 12.12
CA ALA A 66 -9.60 -7.69 10.99
C ALA A 66 -9.05 -6.97 9.74
N GLY A 67 -8.36 -5.84 9.89
CA GLY A 67 -7.65 -5.18 8.80
C GLY A 67 -6.52 -6.05 8.24
N TYR A 68 -5.72 -6.67 9.11
CA TYR A 68 -4.69 -7.61 8.72
C TYR A 68 -5.25 -8.81 7.94
N LEU A 69 -6.35 -9.39 8.39
CA LEU A 69 -7.02 -10.48 7.65
C LEU A 69 -7.42 -10.05 6.24
N ARG A 70 -7.92 -8.82 6.06
CA ARG A 70 -8.22 -8.27 4.73
C ARG A 70 -6.94 -8.20 3.87
N ILE A 71 -5.81 -7.80 4.43
CA ILE A 71 -4.53 -7.82 3.71
C ILE A 71 -4.12 -9.25 3.34
N CYS A 72 -4.30 -10.22 4.22
CA CYS A 72 -4.04 -11.63 3.91
C CYS A 72 -4.89 -12.13 2.74
N LEU A 73 -6.17 -11.74 2.67
CA LEU A 73 -7.03 -12.08 1.52
C LEU A 73 -6.56 -11.39 0.24
N LEU A 74 -6.20 -10.11 0.31
CA LEU A 74 -5.70 -9.36 -0.86
C LEU A 74 -4.38 -9.93 -1.39
N ARG A 75 -3.49 -10.44 -0.51
CA ARG A 75 -2.23 -11.09 -0.89
C ARG A 75 -2.42 -12.28 -1.84
N LEU A 76 -3.57 -12.94 -1.82
CA LEU A 76 -3.85 -14.07 -2.70
C LEU A 76 -3.96 -13.65 -4.18
N VAL A 77 -4.28 -12.39 -4.44
CA VAL A 77 -4.50 -11.84 -5.79
C VAL A 77 -3.51 -10.73 -6.17
N THR A 78 -2.49 -10.48 -5.35
CA THR A 78 -1.49 -9.47 -5.67
C THR A 78 -0.62 -9.87 -6.86
N ILE A 79 -0.24 -8.87 -7.65
CA ILE A 79 0.79 -9.01 -8.69
C ILE A 79 2.09 -9.51 -8.04
N ARG A 80 2.66 -10.58 -8.61
CA ARG A 80 3.86 -11.25 -8.08
C ARG A 80 5.11 -10.39 -8.20
N ASP A 81 5.26 -9.71 -9.33
CA ASP A 81 6.38 -8.78 -9.57
C ASP A 81 5.84 -7.39 -9.94
N PRO A 82 5.89 -6.41 -9.02
CA PRO A 82 5.43 -5.05 -9.29
C PRO A 82 6.38 -4.26 -10.21
N PHE A 83 7.58 -4.77 -10.50
CA PHE A 83 8.56 -4.10 -11.35
C PHE A 83 8.53 -4.59 -12.80
N ALA A 84 7.86 -5.72 -13.07
CA ALA A 84 7.61 -6.18 -14.42
C ALA A 84 6.47 -5.35 -15.03
N PRO A 85 6.72 -4.56 -16.10
CA PRO A 85 5.64 -3.87 -16.78
C PRO A 85 4.73 -4.91 -17.47
N PRO A 86 3.40 -4.67 -17.51
CA PRO A 86 2.51 -5.50 -18.30
C PRO A 86 2.83 -5.38 -19.79
N SER A 87 2.53 -6.43 -20.56
CA SER A 87 2.64 -6.39 -22.02
C SER A 87 1.69 -5.34 -22.59
N LEU A 88 2.19 -4.50 -23.51
CA LEU A 88 1.36 -3.54 -24.22
C LEU A 88 0.42 -4.29 -25.18
N PRO A 89 -0.90 -4.03 -25.14
CA PRO A 89 -1.82 -4.59 -26.13
C PRO A 89 -1.56 -3.98 -27.52
N SER A 90 -1.72 -4.78 -28.57
CA SER A 90 -1.43 -4.39 -29.96
C SER A 90 -2.30 -3.24 -30.49
N VAL A 91 -3.40 -2.93 -29.82
CA VAL A 91 -4.30 -1.82 -30.16
C VAL A 91 -3.79 -0.46 -29.69
N LEU A 92 -2.92 -0.41 -28.67
CA LEU A 92 -2.42 0.85 -28.12
C LEU A 92 -1.26 1.40 -28.97
N HIS A 93 -1.47 2.53 -29.62
CA HIS A 93 -0.43 3.21 -30.40
C HIS A 93 -0.02 4.51 -29.69
N PRO A 94 1.29 4.81 -29.60
CA PRO A 94 2.43 4.04 -30.12
C PRO A 94 2.77 2.80 -29.28
N GLN A 95 3.33 1.77 -29.92
CA GLN A 95 3.82 0.53 -29.27
C GLN A 95 5.13 0.75 -28.46
N GLN A 96 5.65 1.97 -28.46
CA GLN A 96 6.86 2.38 -27.75
C GLN A 96 6.61 3.70 -27.03
N GLY A 97 7.29 3.94 -25.91
CA GLY A 97 7.17 5.20 -25.17
C GLY A 97 7.71 6.41 -25.96
N PHE A 98 7.14 7.59 -25.72
CA PHE A 98 7.56 8.85 -26.36
C PHE A 98 8.98 9.30 -25.97
N LEU A 99 9.46 8.86 -24.81
CA LEU A 99 10.80 9.20 -24.33
C LEU A 99 11.81 8.22 -24.94
N GLN A 100 12.71 8.74 -25.77
CA GLN A 100 13.79 7.93 -26.35
C GLN A 100 14.71 7.41 -25.24
N ARG A 101 15.08 6.12 -25.30
CA ARG A 101 15.85 5.45 -24.24
C ARG A 101 17.23 6.09 -23.99
N ASN A 102 17.82 6.69 -25.02
CA ASN A 102 19.08 7.41 -24.99
C ASN A 102 18.94 8.90 -24.59
N ALA A 103 17.72 9.45 -24.52
CA ALA A 103 17.49 10.83 -24.10
C ALA A 103 17.55 11.01 -22.57
N LEU A 104 17.40 9.91 -21.81
CA LEU A 104 17.41 9.94 -20.35
C LEU A 104 18.65 9.24 -19.80
N SER A 105 19.26 9.84 -18.79
CA SER A 105 20.36 9.23 -18.07
C SER A 105 19.88 8.02 -17.27
N ILE A 106 20.72 6.99 -17.17
CA ILE A 106 20.43 5.81 -16.36
C ILE A 106 20.42 6.23 -14.88
N ARG A 107 19.33 5.90 -14.19
CA ARG A 107 19.21 6.11 -12.74
C ARG A 107 20.33 5.38 -12.00
N ARG A 108 21.10 6.11 -11.19
CA ARG A 108 22.11 5.52 -10.30
C ARG A 108 21.44 4.93 -9.05
N GLY A 109 22.00 3.83 -8.56
CA GLY A 109 21.56 3.16 -7.33
C GLY A 109 20.34 2.24 -7.48
N PRO A 110 20.08 1.40 -6.46
CA PRO A 110 19.00 0.40 -6.50
C PRO A 110 17.62 1.05 -6.43
N ARG A 111 16.60 0.35 -6.91
CA ARG A 111 15.20 0.74 -6.70
C ARG A 111 14.90 0.81 -5.19
N PRO A 112 14.06 1.75 -4.74
CA PRO A 112 13.65 1.77 -3.34
C PRO A 112 12.87 0.49 -2.99
N LYS A 113 13.02 0.02 -1.76
CA LYS A 113 12.22 -1.07 -1.21
C LYS A 113 10.84 -0.53 -0.85
N VAL A 114 9.82 -1.10 -1.49
CA VAL A 114 8.41 -0.83 -1.22
C VAL A 114 7.80 -2.07 -0.58
N VAL A 115 7.04 -1.88 0.50
CA VAL A 115 6.41 -2.95 1.29
C VAL A 115 4.94 -2.62 1.55
N GLY A 116 4.14 -3.66 1.81
CA GLY A 116 2.71 -3.52 2.05
C GLY A 116 1.87 -3.43 0.78
N ILE A 117 0.59 -3.77 0.91
CA ILE A 117 -0.42 -3.66 -0.15
C ILE A 117 -1.29 -2.45 0.14
N ALA A 118 -1.83 -2.40 1.35
CA ALA A 118 -2.56 -1.26 1.88
C ALA A 118 -2.26 -1.12 3.39
N PRO A 119 -1.60 -0.04 3.84
CA PRO A 119 -0.90 0.95 3.02
C PRO A 119 0.34 0.34 2.33
N GLN A 120 0.62 0.80 1.11
CA GLN A 120 1.89 0.55 0.44
C GLN A 120 2.89 1.66 0.82
N ARG A 121 4.12 1.30 1.21
CA ARG A 121 5.12 2.28 1.68
C ARG A 121 6.52 1.99 1.18
N GLN A 122 7.22 3.05 0.79
CA GLN A 122 8.66 3.05 0.58
C GLN A 122 9.38 3.13 1.93
N VAL A 123 10.25 2.17 2.23
CA VAL A 123 10.95 2.07 3.54
C VAL A 123 12.43 2.42 3.48
N THR A 124 12.99 2.58 2.29
CA THR A 124 14.40 2.98 2.06
C THR A 124 14.49 4.28 1.30
N GLN A 125 15.68 4.85 1.16
CA GLN A 125 15.89 6.14 0.47
C GLN A 125 15.06 7.27 1.10
N LYS A 126 14.94 7.22 2.44
CA LYS A 126 14.33 8.30 3.22
C LYS A 126 15.31 9.47 3.30
N PRO A 127 14.83 10.72 3.23
CA PRO A 127 15.69 11.88 3.45
C PRO A 127 16.24 11.86 4.88
N GLY A 128 17.48 12.35 5.06
CA GLY A 128 18.01 12.65 6.38
C GLY A 128 17.57 14.04 6.85
N ALA A 129 17.76 14.33 8.14
CA ALA A 129 17.41 15.61 8.75
C ALA A 129 18.00 16.82 7.99
N ALA A 130 19.28 16.76 7.61
CA ALA A 130 19.93 17.83 6.84
C ALA A 130 19.25 18.13 5.50
N MET A 131 18.71 17.12 4.82
CA MET A 131 18.00 17.31 3.55
C MET A 131 16.60 17.90 3.78
N TYR A 132 15.94 17.51 4.87
CA TYR A 132 14.69 18.15 5.29
C TYR A 132 14.92 19.63 5.64
N ASP A 133 15.96 19.94 6.41
CA ASP A 133 16.30 21.31 6.80
C ASP A 133 16.60 22.17 5.58
N ALA A 134 17.39 21.64 4.63
CA ALA A 134 17.69 22.32 3.37
C ALA A 134 16.43 22.59 2.54
N LEU A 135 15.54 21.60 2.39
CA LEU A 135 14.27 21.77 1.66
C LEU A 135 13.34 22.78 2.35
N SER A 136 13.20 22.70 3.67
CA SER A 136 12.38 23.61 4.45
C SER A 136 12.91 25.04 4.35
N ALA A 137 14.22 25.25 4.50
CA ALA A 137 14.86 26.56 4.34
C ALA A 137 14.60 27.14 2.94
N GLU A 138 14.67 26.30 1.91
CA GLU A 138 14.44 26.70 0.52
C GLU A 138 12.98 27.09 0.26
N ILE A 139 12.02 26.35 0.80
CA ILE A 139 10.59 26.70 0.76
C ILE A 139 10.36 28.10 1.35
N HIS A 140 10.92 28.36 2.54
CA HIS A 140 10.80 29.67 3.20
C HIS A 140 11.55 30.77 2.43
N ARG A 141 12.66 30.45 1.76
CA ARG A 141 13.40 31.39 0.91
C ARG A 141 12.58 31.79 -0.31
N LEU A 142 12.01 30.83 -1.02
CA LEU A 142 11.19 31.07 -2.22
C LEU A 142 9.95 31.93 -1.91
N ALA A 143 9.23 31.63 -0.82
CA ALA A 143 8.09 32.43 -0.41
C ALA A 143 8.46 33.89 -0.06
N ARG A 144 9.65 34.11 0.53
CA ARG A 144 10.16 35.46 0.81
C ARG A 144 10.60 36.22 -0.44
N GLN A 145 11.08 35.51 -1.47
CA GLN A 145 11.51 36.14 -2.73
C GLN A 145 10.35 36.55 -3.62
N HIS A 146 9.20 35.87 -3.50
CA HIS A 146 8.00 36.13 -4.29
C HIS A 146 6.78 36.39 -3.40
N PRO A 147 6.81 37.41 -2.52
CA PRO A 147 5.73 37.69 -1.58
C PRO A 147 4.42 38.13 -2.24
N GLU A 148 4.43 38.49 -3.52
CA GLU A 148 3.23 38.76 -4.32
C GLU A 148 2.55 37.49 -4.83
N ALA A 149 3.32 36.40 -5.01
CA ALA A 149 2.84 35.17 -5.66
C ALA A 149 2.78 33.96 -4.71
N LEU A 150 3.62 33.88 -3.68
CA LEU A 150 3.81 32.69 -2.85
C LEU A 150 3.79 32.98 -1.35
N TYR A 151 3.05 32.18 -0.57
CA TYR A 151 3.05 32.25 0.89
C TYR A 151 3.23 30.88 1.52
N THR A 152 3.69 30.84 2.77
CA THR A 152 3.77 29.61 3.55
C THR A 152 2.60 29.50 4.52
N ALA A 153 2.09 28.28 4.70
CA ALA A 153 1.08 27.94 5.70
C ALA A 153 1.19 26.45 6.06
N THR A 154 0.35 25.96 6.96
CA THR A 154 0.25 24.52 7.24
C THR A 154 -0.31 23.79 6.01
N SER A 155 0.33 22.69 5.60
CA SER A 155 -0.09 21.88 4.47
C SER A 155 -1.47 21.24 4.71
N CYS A 156 -2.28 21.21 3.66
CA CYS A 156 -3.57 20.52 3.65
C CYS A 156 -3.40 19.01 3.52
N PHE A 157 -2.33 18.57 2.85
CA PHE A 157 -2.02 17.16 2.65
C PHE A 157 -1.30 16.57 3.86
N GLU A 158 -0.44 17.36 4.52
CA GLU A 158 0.31 16.96 5.70
C GLU A 158 0.09 17.97 6.84
N LYS A 159 -0.88 17.67 7.71
CA LYS A 159 -1.41 18.57 8.76
C LYS A 159 -0.38 19.13 9.75
N HIS A 160 0.84 18.60 9.76
CA HIS A 160 1.92 18.98 10.67
C HIS A 160 3.14 19.54 9.95
N SER A 161 3.01 19.87 8.66
CA SER A 161 4.11 20.26 7.78
C SER A 161 3.88 21.64 7.18
N THR A 162 4.97 22.36 6.89
CA THR A 162 4.91 23.63 6.15
C THR A 162 4.70 23.36 4.67
N GLY A 163 3.67 23.97 4.09
CA GLY A 163 3.41 24.03 2.66
C GLY A 163 3.68 25.43 2.09
N ILE A 164 3.95 25.50 0.79
CA ILE A 164 3.96 26.73 0.00
C ILE A 164 2.71 26.76 -0.90
N PHE A 165 2.10 27.94 -0.99
CA PHE A 165 0.81 28.14 -1.62
C PHE A 165 0.90 29.31 -2.61
N CYS A 166 0.25 29.17 -3.75
CA CYS A 166 0.06 30.26 -4.68
C CYS A 166 -0.98 31.25 -4.15
N ARG A 167 -0.66 32.55 -4.20
CA ARG A 167 -1.67 33.61 -4.13
C ARG A 167 -2.42 33.63 -5.44
N LEU A 168 -3.68 33.22 -5.40
CA LEU A 168 -4.59 33.51 -6.49
C LEU A 168 -4.84 35.01 -6.45
N SER A 169 -4.32 35.73 -7.44
CA SER A 169 -4.81 37.07 -7.70
C SER A 169 -6.30 36.92 -7.98
N ASN A 170 -7.14 37.44 -7.08
CA ASN A 170 -8.52 37.75 -7.46
C ASN A 170 -8.39 38.56 -8.75
N PRO A 171 -9.04 38.17 -9.86
CA PRO A 171 -9.14 39.06 -11.00
C PRO A 171 -9.88 40.29 -10.47
N THR A 172 -9.13 41.33 -10.12
CA THR A 172 -9.66 42.62 -9.77
C THR A 172 -10.55 43.00 -10.93
N MET A 173 -11.84 43.15 -10.66
CA MET A 173 -12.74 43.82 -11.57
C MET A 173 -12.05 45.09 -12.02
N SER A 174 -11.67 45.14 -13.29
CA SER A 174 -11.32 46.37 -13.96
C SER A 174 -12.57 47.24 -13.90
N THR A 175 -12.63 48.12 -12.92
CA THR A 175 -13.53 49.27 -12.93
C THR A 175 -12.99 50.25 -13.96
N ASN A 176 -13.21 49.94 -15.23
CA ASN A 176 -13.30 50.97 -16.25
C ASN A 176 -14.69 51.59 -16.12
N PRO A 177 -14.84 52.89 -15.80
CA PRO A 177 -16.11 53.57 -15.96
C PRO A 177 -16.34 53.73 -17.46
N CYS A 178 -17.10 52.81 -18.06
CA CYS A 178 -17.50 52.95 -19.46
C CYS A 178 -18.76 53.82 -19.54
N ASN A 179 -18.53 55.08 -19.86
CA ASN A 179 -19.51 56.02 -20.37
C ASN A 179 -19.71 55.80 -21.88
N SER A 180 -20.49 54.77 -22.26
CA SER A 180 -21.17 54.77 -23.56
C SER A 180 -22.38 53.84 -23.57
N GLU A 181 -23.52 54.42 -23.91
CA GLU A 181 -24.79 53.75 -24.13
C GLU A 181 -24.75 52.98 -25.46
N THR A 182 -24.44 51.68 -25.44
CA THR A 182 -24.97 50.75 -26.46
C THR A 182 -25.05 49.35 -25.89
N CYS A 183 -26.28 48.94 -25.54
CA CYS A 183 -26.57 47.66 -24.91
C CYS A 183 -26.49 46.50 -25.94
N LYS A 184 -25.31 45.88 -26.05
CA LYS A 184 -25.19 44.46 -26.39
C LYS A 184 -24.34 43.82 -25.32
N GLN A 185 -24.98 43.04 -24.46
CA GLN A 185 -24.35 42.45 -23.29
C GLN A 185 -23.08 41.68 -23.67
N PRO A 186 -21.92 42.00 -23.08
CA PRO A 186 -20.78 41.13 -23.15
C PRO A 186 -21.14 39.85 -22.39
N ARG A 187 -21.12 38.71 -23.09
CA ARG A 187 -21.13 37.39 -22.44
C ARG A 187 -20.06 37.43 -21.34
N PRO A 188 -20.37 37.04 -20.10
CA PRO A 188 -19.33 36.93 -19.09
C PRO A 188 -18.27 35.96 -19.61
N SER A 189 -17.07 36.49 -19.87
CA SER A 189 -15.89 35.70 -20.15
C SER A 189 -15.85 34.60 -19.10
N GLN A 190 -15.90 33.36 -19.58
CA GLN A 190 -16.05 32.16 -18.77
C GLN A 190 -15.08 32.26 -17.59
N ASN A 191 -15.66 32.47 -16.41
CA ASN A 191 -14.95 32.31 -15.16
C ASN A 191 -14.48 30.85 -15.19
N LEU A 192 -13.20 30.61 -15.51
CA LEU A 192 -12.60 29.33 -15.14
C LEU A 192 -12.74 29.34 -13.62
N ASN A 193 -13.78 28.69 -13.12
CA ASN A 193 -13.91 28.22 -11.76
C ASN A 193 -12.74 27.25 -11.58
N LEU A 194 -11.54 27.80 -11.43
CA LEU A 194 -10.34 27.05 -11.15
C LEU A 194 -10.61 26.52 -9.75
N ARG A 195 -11.08 25.28 -9.68
CA ARG A 195 -11.32 24.60 -8.42
C ARG A 195 -9.94 24.33 -7.83
N VAL A 196 -9.44 25.31 -7.07
CA VAL A 196 -8.12 25.22 -6.50
C VAL A 196 -8.20 24.34 -5.27
N THR A 197 -7.77 23.10 -5.44
CA THR A 197 -7.62 22.16 -4.33
C THR A 197 -6.60 22.71 -3.34
N CYS A 198 -6.91 22.62 -2.05
CA CYS A 198 -5.99 22.98 -0.96
C CYS A 198 -5.46 24.41 -1.05
N ASN A 199 -6.32 25.38 -1.44
CA ASN A 199 -5.95 26.81 -1.55
C ASN A 199 -4.72 27.09 -2.43
N GLY A 200 -4.38 26.17 -3.33
CA GLY A 200 -3.26 26.34 -4.25
C GLY A 200 -1.93 25.91 -3.66
N GLU A 201 -1.94 24.95 -2.73
CA GLU A 201 -0.72 24.30 -2.26
C GLU A 201 0.07 23.70 -3.44
N VAL A 202 1.34 24.08 -3.55
CA VAL A 202 2.24 23.63 -4.63
C VAL A 202 3.20 22.55 -4.15
N CYS A 203 3.72 22.71 -2.92
CA CYS A 203 4.57 21.71 -2.28
C CYS A 203 4.55 21.86 -0.76
N HIS A 204 5.01 20.83 -0.05
CA HIS A 204 5.24 20.85 1.39
C HIS A 204 6.47 20.03 1.76
N SER A 205 7.06 20.33 2.92
CA SER A 205 8.14 19.54 3.51
C SER A 205 7.64 18.82 4.75
N HIS A 206 7.80 17.50 4.80
CA HIS A 206 7.52 16.70 5.99
C HIS A 206 8.81 16.10 6.56
N PRO A 207 8.96 16.01 7.89
CA PRO A 207 10.10 15.33 8.50
C PRO A 207 10.09 13.85 8.09
N SER A 208 11.27 13.26 7.90
CA SER A 208 11.45 11.85 7.50
C SER A 208 10.68 10.87 8.37
N ASP A 209 10.54 11.22 9.65
CA ASP A 209 9.95 10.39 10.69
C ASP A 209 8.42 10.51 10.71
N GLY A 210 7.87 11.60 10.17
CA GLY A 210 6.43 11.87 10.06
C GLY A 210 5.73 11.12 8.94
N SER A 211 6.48 10.56 7.97
CA SER A 211 5.91 9.70 6.93
C SER A 211 5.25 8.44 7.50
N SER A 212 5.65 8.03 8.70
CA SER A 212 4.97 7.01 9.47
C SER A 212 4.10 7.76 10.47
N ILE A 213 2.78 7.78 10.27
CA ILE A 213 1.84 8.16 11.33
C ILE A 213 1.90 7.04 12.38
N LEU A 214 3.06 6.82 13.00
CA LEU A 214 3.16 6.02 14.20
C LEU A 214 2.39 6.84 15.23
N PRO A 215 1.35 6.29 15.90
CA PRO A 215 0.85 6.96 17.09
C PRO A 215 2.06 7.15 17.99
N SER A 216 2.30 8.40 18.39
CA SER A 216 3.26 8.72 19.45
C SER A 216 2.89 7.86 20.64
N THR A 217 3.56 6.72 20.80
CA THR A 217 3.54 5.97 22.05
C THR A 217 4.26 6.88 23.02
N ARG A 218 3.46 7.64 23.78
CA ARG A 218 3.87 8.19 25.08
C ARG A 218 4.59 7.06 25.81
N GLN A 219 5.89 7.23 26.01
CA GLN A 219 6.57 6.56 27.10
C GLN A 219 5.93 7.12 28.38
N THR A 220 5.20 6.28 29.07
CA THR A 220 4.95 6.38 30.52
C THR A 220 5.81 5.35 31.20
#